data_AF-A0A1Y5CZV4-F1
#
_entry.id   AF-A0A1Y5CZV4-F1
#
_cell.length_a   1.000
_cell.length_b   1.000
_cell.length_c   1.000
_cell.angle_alpha   90.00
_cell.angle_beta   90.00
_cell.angle_gamma   90.00
#
_symmetry.space_group_name_H-M   'P 1'
#
loop_
_entity.id
_entity.type
_entity.pdbx_description
1 polymer ?
#
loop_
_entity_poly.entity_id
_entity_poly.type
_entity_poly.pdbx_seq_one_letter_code
_entity_poly.pdbx_strand_id
1 'polypeptide(L)'
;MTNKTTIDTTFFERCIETLTQAHQLLLTADEESISYEMYRSACVKEFEIILEQSGKLLKKCLKPYFHSAKAVDKLTFKDIYRYSGQHGLIPIEEVERWLIYRDNRNNTAHDYGVDFAEHTLLLLKQFIIDANALAQVINRQSHQ
;
A
#
# COMPACT_ATOMS: atom_id res chain seq x y z
N MET A 1 -2.22 -15.97 29.26
CA MET A 1 -1.09 -15.47 28.44
C MET A 1 -1.59 -15.30 27.02
N THR A 2 -2.04 -14.11 26.65
CA THR A 2 -2.41 -13.79 25.27
C THR A 2 -1.11 -13.68 24.46
N ASN A 3 -0.93 -14.56 23.47
CA ASN A 3 0.18 -14.49 22.53
C ASN A 3 0.09 -13.17 21.77
N LYS A 4 0.87 -12.17 22.19
CA LYS A 4 0.98 -10.88 21.52
C LYS A 4 1.70 -11.14 20.20
N THR A 5 0.93 -11.22 19.12
CA THR A 5 1.47 -11.51 17.80
C THR A 5 2.00 -10.21 17.24
N THR A 6 3.31 -9.98 17.37
CA THR A 6 3.99 -8.86 16.72
C THR A 6 3.81 -8.98 15.21
N ILE A 7 3.23 -7.95 14.58
CA ILE A 7 3.14 -7.85 13.13
C ILE A 7 4.43 -7.21 12.63
N ASP A 8 5.25 -7.97 11.91
CA ASP A 8 6.48 -7.49 11.29
C ASP A 8 6.19 -6.62 10.05
N THR A 9 6.63 -5.36 10.09
CA THR A 9 6.50 -4.37 9.01
C THR A 9 7.81 -4.12 8.27
N THR A 10 8.92 -4.77 8.64
CA THR A 10 10.27 -4.46 8.12
C THR A 10 10.33 -4.46 6.58
N PHE A 11 9.75 -5.48 5.94
CA PHE A 11 9.71 -5.57 4.49
C PHE A 11 8.83 -4.49 3.86
N PHE A 12 7.69 -4.17 4.48
CA PHE A 12 6.78 -3.14 4.00
C PHE A 12 7.43 -1.75 4.05
N GLU A 13 8.08 -1.43 5.17
CA GLU A 13 8.83 -0.19 5.35
C GLU A 13 9.99 -0.07 4.35
N ARG A 14 10.72 -1.17 4.10
CA ARG A 14 11.78 -1.19 3.08
C ARG A 14 11.23 -0.89 1.68
N CYS A 15 10.09 -1.46 1.30
CA CYS A 15 9.46 -1.16 0.01
C CYS A 15 9.04 0.31 -0.09
N ILE A 16 8.50 0.90 0.98
CA ILE A 16 8.14 2.32 1.03
C ILE A 16 9.39 3.21 0.84
N GLU A 17 10.51 2.87 1.49
CA GLU A 17 11.79 3.56 1.30
C GLU A 17 12.27 3.48 -0.15
N THR A 18 12.25 2.28 -0.75
CA THR A 18 12.63 2.07 -2.14
C THR A 18 11.75 2.88 -3.09
N LEU A 19 10.43 2.87 -2.90
CA LEU A 19 9.50 3.68 -3.70
C LEU A 19 9.81 5.18 -3.55
N THR A 20 10.06 5.62 -2.33
CA THR A 20 10.36 7.04 -2.05
C THR A 20 11.62 7.48 -2.79
N GLN A 21 12.69 6.68 -2.74
CA GLN A 21 13.94 6.99 -3.45
C GLN A 21 13.76 6.92 -4.97
N ALA A 22 13.11 5.88 -5.49
CA ALA A 22 12.86 5.74 -6.92
C ALA A 22 12.03 6.93 -7.46
N HIS A 23 11.01 7.37 -6.72
CA HIS A 23 10.17 8.50 -7.08
C HIS A 23 10.95 9.82 -7.06
N GLN A 24 11.81 10.04 -6.07
CA GLN A 24 12.69 11.22 -6.02
C GLN A 24 13.65 11.28 -7.21
N LEU A 25 14.29 10.15 -7.54
CA LEU A 25 15.20 10.06 -8.68
C LEU A 25 14.47 10.29 -10.01
N LEU A 26 13.28 9.69 -10.16
CA LEU A 26 12.44 9.85 -11.34
C LEU A 26 12.11 11.34 -11.61
N LEU A 27 11.76 12.11 -10.59
CA LEU A 27 11.42 13.54 -10.71
C LEU A 27 12.59 14.42 -11.19
N THR A 28 13.81 13.91 -11.14
CA THR A 28 15.03 14.63 -11.55
C THR A 28 15.70 14.05 -12.79
N ALA A 29 15.24 12.90 -13.26
CA ALA A 29 15.79 12.22 -14.42
C ALA A 29 15.28 12.86 -15.71
N ASP A 30 16.12 12.84 -16.74
CA ASP A 30 15.73 13.22 -18.09
C ASP A 30 14.74 12.18 -18.65
N GLU A 31 13.56 12.61 -19.11
CA GLU A 31 12.46 11.75 -19.55
C GLU A 31 12.85 10.83 -20.73
N GLU A 32 13.82 11.25 -21.55
CA GLU A 32 14.32 10.45 -22.67
C GLU A 32 15.43 9.45 -22.25
N SER A 33 15.85 9.48 -20.99
CA SER A 33 16.93 8.63 -20.50
C SER A 33 16.47 7.24 -20.08
N ILE A 34 17.35 6.25 -20.26
CA ILE A 34 17.16 4.90 -19.71
C ILE A 34 16.98 4.94 -18.18
N SER A 35 17.63 5.88 -17.49
CA SER A 35 17.47 6.07 -16.06
C SER A 35 16.03 6.41 -15.67
N TYR A 36 15.36 7.28 -16.43
CA TYR A 36 13.95 7.60 -16.21
C TYR A 36 13.06 6.35 -16.36
N GLU A 37 13.24 5.57 -17.42
CA GLU A 37 12.50 4.31 -17.61
C GLU A 37 12.74 3.30 -16.47
N MET A 38 13.98 3.20 -16.00
CA MET A 38 14.35 2.35 -14.87
C MET A 38 13.66 2.78 -13.58
N TYR A 39 13.73 4.07 -13.23
CA TYR A 39 13.11 4.59 -12.01
C TYR A 39 11.58 4.50 -12.06
N ARG A 40 10.99 4.73 -13.24
CA ARG A 40 9.55 4.57 -13.46
C ARG A 40 9.12 3.13 -13.23
N SER A 41 9.86 2.17 -13.80
CA SER A 41 9.58 0.74 -13.62
C SER A 41 9.71 0.32 -12.16
N ALA A 42 10.70 0.85 -11.44
CA ALA A 42 10.87 0.62 -10.01
C ALA A 42 9.68 1.19 -9.21
N CYS A 43 9.23 2.41 -9.49
CA CYS A 43 8.08 3.02 -8.82
C CYS A 43 6.81 2.20 -8.97
N VAL A 44 6.53 1.75 -10.19
CA VAL A 44 5.40 0.87 -10.50
C VAL A 44 5.48 -0.40 -9.68
N LYS A 45 6.67 -1.04 -9.69
CA LYS A 45 6.82 -2.32 -9.03
C LYS A 45 6.62 -2.21 -7.52
N GLU A 46 7.22 -1.19 -6.91
CA GLU A 46 7.05 -0.96 -5.47
C GLU A 46 5.62 -0.56 -5.11
N PHE A 47 4.92 0.23 -5.95
CA PHE A 47 3.49 0.51 -5.75
C PHE A 47 2.65 -0.77 -5.67
N GLU A 48 2.87 -1.72 -6.58
CA GLU A 48 2.19 -3.02 -6.55
C GLU A 48 2.50 -3.82 -5.29
N ILE A 49 3.80 -3.90 -4.93
CA ILE A 49 4.26 -4.66 -3.75
C ILE A 49 3.65 -4.06 -2.48
N ILE A 50 3.73 -2.74 -2.31
CA ILE A 50 3.18 -2.02 -1.16
C ILE A 50 1.67 -2.24 -1.08
N LEU A 51 0.92 -2.15 -2.18
CA LEU A 51 -0.51 -2.46 -2.20
C LEU A 51 -0.82 -3.88 -1.75
N GLU A 52 -0.03 -4.87 -2.17
CA GLU A 52 -0.26 -6.24 -1.76
C GLU A 52 0.03 -6.45 -0.26
N GLN A 53 1.17 -5.91 0.21
CA GLN A 53 1.60 -6.04 1.59
C GLN A 53 0.68 -5.28 2.55
N SER A 54 0.21 -4.10 2.16
CA SER A 54 -0.68 -3.28 2.98
C SER A 54 -1.95 -4.05 3.34
N GLY A 55 -2.61 -4.67 2.36
CA GLY A 55 -3.79 -5.50 2.59
C GLY A 55 -3.49 -6.73 3.46
N LYS A 56 -2.34 -7.39 3.26
CA LYS A 56 -1.92 -8.56 4.07
C LYS A 56 -1.69 -8.19 5.53
N LEU A 57 -1.00 -7.09 5.80
CA LEU A 57 -0.68 -6.64 7.15
C LEU A 57 -1.91 -6.07 7.86
N LEU A 58 -2.72 -5.29 7.15
CA LEU A 58 -3.95 -4.72 7.70
C LEU A 58 -4.99 -5.82 8.00
N LYS A 59 -5.05 -6.89 7.19
CA LYS A 59 -5.84 -8.09 7.50
C LYS A 59 -5.43 -8.73 8.83
N LYS A 60 -4.14 -8.76 9.17
CA LYS A 60 -3.67 -9.26 10.47
C LYS A 60 -4.18 -8.38 11.62
N CYS A 61 -4.20 -7.05 11.44
CA CYS A 61 -4.74 -6.10 12.41
C CYS A 61 -6.24 -6.29 12.64
N LEU A 62 -6.99 -6.73 11.63
CA LEU A 62 -8.44 -6.97 11.76
C LEU A 62 -8.80 -8.24 12.52
N LYS A 63 -7.87 -9.18 12.74
CA LYS A 63 -8.19 -10.48 13.37
C LYS A 63 -8.96 -10.38 14.69
N PRO A 64 -8.63 -9.46 15.63
CA PRO A 64 -9.34 -9.33 16.89
C PRO A 64 -10.79 -8.85 16.76
N TYR A 65 -11.16 -8.23 15.64
CA TYR A 65 -12.49 -7.63 15.43
C TYR A 65 -13.50 -8.63 14.83
N PHE A 66 -13.07 -9.86 14.51
CA PHE A 66 -13.90 -10.88 13.89
C PHE A 66 -14.06 -12.10 14.79
N HIS A 67 -15.22 -12.74 14.67
CA HIS A 67 -15.58 -13.93 15.46
C HIS A 67 -14.74 -15.19 15.14
N SER A 68 -13.97 -15.20 14.05
CA SER A 68 -13.08 -16.31 13.69
C SER A 68 -12.04 -15.88 12.65
N ALA A 69 -10.86 -16.53 12.67
CA ALA A 69 -9.84 -16.33 11.65
C ALA A 69 -10.35 -16.63 10.23
N LYS A 70 -11.20 -17.66 10.08
CA LYS A 70 -11.81 -18.03 8.79
C LYS A 70 -12.69 -16.92 8.19
N ALA A 71 -13.32 -16.11 9.03
CA ALA A 71 -14.10 -14.96 8.56
C ALA A 71 -13.19 -13.88 7.96
N VAL A 72 -12.05 -13.62 8.60
CA VAL A 72 -11.03 -12.66 8.16
C VAL A 72 -10.38 -13.09 6.85
N ASP A 73 -10.12 -14.39 6.68
CA ASP A 73 -9.47 -14.92 5.48
C ASP A 73 -10.30 -14.68 4.22
N LYS A 74 -11.64 -14.69 4.33
CA LYS A 74 -12.58 -14.44 3.23
C LYS A 74 -12.65 -12.99 2.77
N LEU A 75 -12.10 -12.04 3.55
CA LEU A 75 -12.16 -10.62 3.21
C LEU A 75 -11.37 -10.33 1.93
N THR A 76 -12.01 -9.64 0.99
CA THR A 76 -11.34 -9.07 -0.18
C THR A 76 -10.51 -7.86 0.22
N PHE A 77 -9.66 -7.37 -0.69
CA PHE A 77 -8.90 -6.13 -0.45
C PHE A 77 -9.81 -4.96 -0.05
N LYS A 78 -10.91 -4.74 -0.78
CA LYS A 78 -11.82 -3.64 -0.50
C LYS A 78 -12.53 -3.83 0.85
N ASP A 79 -12.85 -5.07 1.22
CA ASP A 79 -13.45 -5.35 2.52
C ASP A 79 -12.48 -5.06 3.67
N ILE A 80 -11.21 -5.46 3.55
CA ILE A 80 -10.17 -5.18 4.55
C ILE A 80 -10.15 -3.68 4.87
N TYR A 81 -10.04 -2.83 3.84
CA TYR A 81 -9.97 -1.38 4.05
C TYR A 81 -11.26 -0.80 4.63
N ARG A 82 -12.43 -1.25 4.16
CA ARG A 82 -13.72 -0.79 4.72
C ARG A 82 -13.88 -1.16 6.19
N TYR A 83 -13.55 -2.39 6.57
CA TYR A 83 -13.59 -2.81 7.98
C TYR A 83 -12.55 -2.07 8.81
N SER A 84 -11.36 -1.77 8.27
CA SER A 84 -10.38 -0.95 8.97
C SER A 84 -10.87 0.46 9.26
N GLY A 85 -11.59 1.10 8.33
CA GLY A 85 -12.28 2.36 8.59
C GLY A 85 -13.41 2.22 9.62
N GLN A 86 -14.26 1.21 9.47
CA GLN A 86 -15.38 0.94 10.38
C GLN A 86 -14.94 0.73 11.84
N HIS A 87 -13.79 0.10 12.05
CA HIS A 87 -13.22 -0.14 13.38
C HIS A 87 -12.28 0.97 13.85
N GLY A 88 -12.15 2.07 13.09
CA GLY A 88 -11.34 3.24 13.46
C GLY A 88 -9.84 3.00 13.44
N LEU A 89 -9.36 1.99 12.69
CA LEU A 89 -7.92 1.76 12.51
C LEU A 89 -7.28 2.82 11.61
N ILE A 90 -8.02 3.26 10.59
CA ILE A 90 -7.63 4.33 9.67
C ILE A 90 -8.83 5.27 9.42
N PRO A 91 -8.60 6.54 9.08
CA PRO A 91 -9.66 7.46 8.69
C PRO A 91 -10.41 7.04 7.41
N ILE A 92 -11.65 7.51 7.24
CA ILE A 92 -12.49 7.17 6.07
C ILE A 92 -11.86 7.71 4.78
N GLU A 93 -11.26 8.90 4.83
CA GLU A 93 -10.57 9.48 3.68
C GLU A 93 -9.36 8.64 3.25
N GLU A 94 -8.67 7.97 4.17
CA GLU A 94 -7.61 7.02 3.82
C GLU A 94 -8.20 5.78 3.16
N VAL A 95 -9.31 5.24 3.67
CA VAL A 95 -10.02 4.11 3.04
C VAL A 95 -10.32 4.41 1.58
N GLU A 96 -10.93 5.57 1.30
CA GLU A 96 -11.29 5.96 -0.07
C GLU A 96 -10.06 6.02 -1.00
N ARG A 97 -8.96 6.62 -0.54
CA ARG A 97 -7.70 6.66 -1.31
C ARG A 97 -7.14 5.28 -1.58
N TRP A 98 -7.15 4.38 -0.60
CA TRP A 98 -6.70 2.99 -0.80
C TRP A 98 -7.56 2.19 -1.78
N LEU A 99 -8.87 2.47 -1.84
CA LEU A 99 -9.74 1.90 -2.87
C LEU A 99 -9.39 2.42 -4.26
N ILE A 100 -9.08 3.72 -4.40
CA ILE A 100 -8.61 4.33 -5.65
C ILE A 100 -7.30 3.69 -6.09
N TYR A 101 -6.32 3.53 -5.20
CA TYR A 101 -5.04 2.87 -5.52
C TYR A 101 -5.24 1.44 -6.01
N ARG A 102 -6.17 0.69 -5.37
CA ARG A 102 -6.50 -0.67 -5.78
C ARG A 102 -7.13 -0.74 -7.17
N ASP A 103 -8.03 0.19 -7.47
CA ASP A 103 -8.70 0.25 -8.76
C ASP A 103 -7.72 0.69 -9.85
N ASN A 104 -6.82 1.62 -9.56
CA ASN A 104 -5.70 1.96 -10.43
C ASN A 104 -4.91 0.70 -10.80
N ARG A 105 -4.43 -0.09 -9.84
CA ARG A 105 -3.65 -1.33 -10.10
C ARG A 105 -4.37 -2.36 -10.99
N ASN A 106 -5.70 -2.36 -11.06
CA ASN A 106 -6.42 -3.29 -11.93
C ASN A 106 -6.46 -2.84 -13.39
N ASN A 107 -6.38 -1.52 -13.64
CA ASN A 107 -6.31 -0.95 -14.97
C ASN A 107 -4.89 -1.04 -15.57
N THR A 108 -3.87 -1.15 -14.71
CA THR A 108 -2.45 -1.08 -15.11
C THR A 108 -1.90 -2.39 -15.67
N ALA A 109 -2.64 -3.49 -15.56
CA ALA A 109 -2.25 -4.78 -16.11
C ALA A 109 -2.50 -4.92 -17.63
N HIS A 110 -3.21 -3.97 -18.25
CA HIS A 110 -3.57 -4.03 -19.67
C HIS A 110 -2.75 -3.08 -20.56
N ASP A 111 -2.31 -1.92 -20.06
CA ASP A 111 -1.65 -0.90 -20.89
C ASP A 111 -0.16 -0.74 -20.54
N TYR A 112 0.68 -1.52 -21.22
CA TYR A 112 2.09 -1.19 -21.32
C TYR A 112 2.25 0.01 -22.26
N GLY A 113 2.64 1.17 -21.72
CA GLY A 113 3.16 2.25 -22.56
C GLY A 113 3.08 3.62 -21.92
N VAL A 114 1.97 4.33 -22.16
CA VAL A 114 1.95 5.79 -22.04
C VAL A 114 0.92 6.27 -21.01
N ASP A 115 -0.33 5.78 -21.06
CA ASP A 115 -1.41 6.23 -20.15
C ASP A 115 -1.21 5.85 -18.67
N PHE A 116 -0.38 4.83 -18.43
CA PHE A 116 -0.06 4.31 -17.10
C PHE A 116 0.87 5.22 -16.28
N ALA A 117 1.81 5.89 -16.96
CA ALA A 117 2.80 6.73 -16.29
C ALA A 117 2.10 7.89 -15.58
N GLU A 118 1.28 8.65 -16.29
CA GLU A 118 0.78 9.91 -15.76
C GLU A 118 -0.15 9.72 -14.57
N HIS A 119 -1.15 8.84 -14.68
CA HIS A 119 -2.12 8.66 -13.60
C HIS A 119 -1.51 8.04 -12.34
N THR A 120 -0.61 7.06 -12.47
CA THR A 120 0.01 6.43 -11.30
C THR A 120 1.03 7.35 -10.65
N LEU A 121 1.86 8.05 -11.45
CA LEU A 121 2.85 9.00 -10.93
C LEU A 121 2.19 10.14 -10.15
N LEU A 122 1.04 10.63 -10.60
CA LEU A 122 0.25 11.63 -9.87
C LEU A 122 -0.21 11.14 -8.49
N LEU A 123 -0.43 9.84 -8.32
CA LEU A 123 -0.84 9.24 -7.05
C LEU A 123 0.34 8.96 -6.12
N LEU A 124 1.56 8.77 -6.64
CA LEU A 124 2.70 8.27 -5.86
C LEU A 124 3.01 9.12 -4.63
N LYS A 125 2.98 10.45 -4.76
CA LYS A 125 3.26 11.35 -3.63
C LYS A 125 2.32 11.08 -2.46
N GLN A 126 1.01 11.00 -2.72
CA GLN A 126 0.02 10.76 -1.68
C GLN A 126 0.05 9.29 -1.21
N PHE A 127 0.29 8.35 -2.12
CA PHE A 127 0.42 6.94 -1.80
C PHE A 127 1.56 6.67 -0.81
N ILE A 128 2.73 7.30 -1.00
CA ILE A 128 3.87 7.19 -0.07
C ILE A 128 3.49 7.70 1.33
N ILE A 129 2.75 8.81 1.42
CA ILE A 129 2.27 9.37 2.70
C ILE A 129 1.33 8.37 3.38
N ASP A 130 0.33 7.87 2.65
CA ASP A 130 -0.65 6.92 3.18
C ASP A 130 -0.01 5.58 3.58
N ALA A 131 0.98 5.11 2.83
CA ALA A 131 1.72 3.88 3.14
C ALA A 131 2.54 4.02 4.43
N ASN A 132 3.21 5.16 4.64
CA ASN A 132 3.90 5.46 5.89
C ASN A 132 2.92 5.56 7.07
N ALA A 133 1.80 6.26 6.89
CA ALA A 133 0.76 6.37 7.91
C ALA A 133 0.22 4.99 8.32
N LEU A 134 -0.04 4.12 7.33
CA LEU A 134 -0.49 2.76 7.57
C LEU A 134 0.56 1.90 8.29
N ALA A 135 1.85 2.04 7.96
CA ALA A 135 2.92 1.34 8.68
C ALA A 135 2.91 1.72 10.18
N GLN A 136 2.74 3.01 10.49
CA GLN A 136 2.61 3.47 11.88
C GLN A 136 1.36 2.89 12.58
N VAL A 137 0.22 2.82 11.88
CA VAL A 137 -1.00 2.19 12.40
C VAL A 137 -0.74 0.73 12.76
N ILE A 138 -0.13 -0.04 11.86
CA ILE A 138 0.16 -1.47 12.06
C ILE A 138 1.15 -1.65 13.23
N ASN A 139 2.21 -0.86 13.30
CA ASN A 139 3.18 -0.91 14.40
C ASN A 139 2.52 -0.63 15.76
N ARG A 140 1.58 0.31 15.83
CA ARG A 140 0.81 0.55 17.07
C ARG A 140 -0.02 -0.67 17.50
N GLN A 141 -0.55 -1.45 16.56
CA GLN A 141 -1.30 -2.68 16.86
C GLN A 141 -0.38 -3.80 17.37
N SER A 142 0.89 -3.84 16.95
CA SER A 142 1.88 -4.79 17.47
C SER A 142 2.26 -4.54 18.95
N HIS A 143 2.01 -3.34 19.46
CA HIS A 143 2.39 -2.91 20.80
C HIS A 143 1.24 -2.81 21.80
N GLN A 144 -0.01 -3.05 21.40
CA GLN A 144 -1.16 -3.18 22.30
C GLN A 144 -1.28 -4.63 22.81
#